data_AF-A0A6M0FUL7-F1
#
_entry.id   AF-A0A6M0FUL7-F1
#
_cell.length_a   1.000
_cell.length_b   1.000
_cell.length_c   1.000
_cell.angle_alpha   90.00
_cell.angle_beta   90.00
_cell.angle_gamma   90.00
#
_symmetry.space_group_name_H-M   'P 1'
#
loop_
_entity.id
_entity.type
_entity.pdbx_description
1 polymer ?
#
loop_
_entity_poly.entity_id
_entity_poly.type
_entity_poly.pdbx_seq_one_letter_code
_entity_poly.pdbx_strand_id
1 'polypeptide(L)'
;WLTNPVYRGDLAYHNGEVISDTHSAILDREEAAQIDRLLHRNRQLPPRTASAPRSLAGLVICGECQSAMTVTSVTKPRRQQEYLYLRPINCPKSPKCRAIAYEQVLEKTIQSICQELPRAVTGMNIPNLDGVKQSLNSQIEGKQDIIAELGSLTASGVLDVETADLRAYKLRTEISQLQTQLRALPPVNLQAIAQTVSIPQFWSDLSESERRFYFREFIRHIELKRQGQQWQLQLIFIF
;
A
#
# COMPACT_ATOMS: atom_id res chain seq x y z
N TRP A 1 -1.88 -18.55 -1.85
CA TRP A 1 -1.22 -19.04 -0.64
C TRP A 1 -0.96 -17.89 0.33
N LEU A 2 -0.24 -16.83 -0.07
CA LEU A 2 0.05 -15.64 0.75
C LEU A 2 -1.14 -14.96 1.46
N THR A 3 -2.35 -15.07 0.89
CA THR A 3 -3.59 -14.50 1.46
C THR A 3 -4.41 -15.50 2.27
N ASN A 4 -4.01 -16.77 2.32
CA ASN A 4 -4.83 -17.81 2.95
C ASN A 4 -4.65 -17.75 4.49
N PRO A 5 -5.75 -17.62 5.26
CA PRO A 5 -5.72 -17.56 6.72
C PRO A 5 -5.01 -18.75 7.38
N VAL A 6 -5.03 -19.93 6.76
CA VAL A 6 -4.39 -21.14 7.29
C VAL A 6 -2.89 -20.92 7.55
N TYR A 7 -2.17 -20.24 6.66
CA TYR A 7 -0.73 -20.02 6.90
C TYR A 7 -0.43 -19.08 8.07
N ARG A 8 -1.45 -18.39 8.58
CA ARG A 8 -1.38 -17.41 9.68
C ARG A 8 -1.85 -18.02 11.00
N GLY A 9 -2.11 -19.34 11.03
CA GLY A 9 -2.66 -20.02 12.20
C GLY A 9 -4.18 -19.90 12.34
N ASP A 10 -4.88 -19.36 11.34
CA ASP A 10 -6.32 -19.12 11.39
C ASP A 10 -7.10 -20.22 10.63
N LEU A 11 -8.33 -20.51 11.05
CA LEU A 11 -9.29 -21.33 10.28
C LEU A 11 -10.40 -20.45 9.72
N ALA A 12 -10.62 -20.56 8.42
CA ALA A 12 -11.73 -19.89 7.74
C ALA A 12 -12.85 -20.89 7.44
N TYR A 13 -14.07 -20.54 7.85
CA TYR A 13 -15.28 -21.31 7.56
C TYR A 13 -15.95 -20.80 6.27
N HIS A 14 -16.77 -21.65 5.66
CA HIS A 14 -17.46 -21.32 4.41
C HIS A 14 -18.43 -20.12 4.54
N ASN A 15 -18.88 -19.82 5.75
CA ASN A 15 -19.71 -18.65 6.05
C ASN A 15 -18.91 -17.33 6.12
N GLY A 16 -17.59 -17.36 5.90
CA GLY A 16 -16.71 -16.19 5.94
C GLY A 16 -16.18 -15.84 7.32
N GLU A 17 -16.53 -16.62 8.36
CA GLU A 17 -15.99 -16.45 9.70
C GLU A 17 -14.56 -16.99 9.78
N VAL A 18 -13.69 -16.26 10.46
CA VAL A 18 -12.29 -16.63 10.68
C VAL A 18 -12.05 -16.74 12.17
N ILE A 19 -11.67 -17.94 12.62
CA ILE A 19 -11.21 -18.17 13.99
C ILE A 19 -9.69 -18.05 14.00
N SER A 20 -9.17 -17.22 14.89
CA SER A 20 -7.73 -17.01 15.02
C SER A 20 -7.04 -18.00 15.95
N ASP A 21 -5.75 -18.23 15.70
CA ASP A 21 -4.81 -18.99 16.54
C ASP A 21 -5.27 -20.43 16.84
N THR A 22 -5.80 -21.08 15.82
CA THR A 22 -6.26 -22.47 15.86
C THR A 22 -5.13 -23.49 15.79
N HIS A 23 -3.98 -23.08 15.23
CA HIS A 23 -2.77 -23.90 15.12
C HIS A 23 -1.54 -23.00 14.99
N SER A 24 -0.34 -23.58 15.10
CA SER A 24 0.90 -22.86 14.91
C SER A 24 0.97 -22.24 13.51
N ALA A 25 1.17 -20.92 13.46
CA ALA A 25 1.32 -20.20 12.21
C ALA A 25 2.64 -20.55 11.51
N ILE A 26 2.63 -20.52 10.18
CA ILE A 26 3.82 -20.66 9.33
C ILE A 26 4.37 -19.28 8.96
N LEU A 27 3.47 -18.31 8.75
CA LEU A 27 3.77 -16.90 8.52
C LEU A 27 3.46 -16.12 9.78
N ASP A 28 4.39 -15.28 10.19
CA ASP A 28 4.15 -14.37 11.31
C ASP A 28 3.02 -13.38 10.98
N ARG A 29 2.28 -12.94 12.01
CA ARG A 29 1.13 -12.03 11.84
C ARG A 29 1.57 -10.66 11.30
N GLU A 30 2.74 -10.17 11.68
CA GLU A 30 3.26 -8.89 11.17
C GLU A 30 3.68 -9.00 9.70
N GLU A 31 4.39 -10.08 9.35
CA GLU A 31 4.78 -10.37 7.97
C GLU A 31 3.55 -10.53 7.06
N ALA A 32 2.55 -11.28 7.52
CA ALA A 32 1.29 -11.47 6.80
C ALA A 32 0.56 -10.13 6.57
N ALA A 33 0.57 -9.23 7.55
CA ALA A 33 0.00 -7.90 7.42
C ALA A 33 0.75 -7.04 6.38
N GLN A 34 2.09 -7.10 6.38
CA GLN A 34 2.89 -6.42 5.36
C GLN A 34 2.59 -6.95 3.96
N ILE A 35 2.45 -8.27 3.81
CA ILE A 35 2.09 -8.92 2.55
C ILE A 35 0.70 -8.45 2.08
N ASP A 36 -0.30 -8.46 2.95
CA ASP A 36 -1.67 -8.05 2.61
C ASP A 36 -1.71 -6.59 2.14
N ARG A 37 -0.99 -5.69 2.82
CA ARG A 37 -0.84 -4.30 2.40
C ARG A 37 -0.22 -4.19 1.01
N LEU A 38 0.87 -4.91 0.75
CA LEU A 38 1.55 -4.89 -0.55
C LEU A 38 0.62 -5.38 -1.67
N LEU A 39 -0.16 -6.44 -1.42
CA LEU A 39 -1.13 -6.97 -2.36
C LEU A 39 -2.29 -6.00 -2.61
N HIS A 40 -2.84 -5.39 -1.54
CA HIS A 40 -3.90 -4.41 -1.66
C HIS A 40 -3.46 -3.19 -2.48
N ARG A 41 -2.26 -2.66 -2.20
CA ARG A 41 -1.65 -1.56 -2.97
C ARG A 41 -1.48 -1.93 -4.45
N ASN A 42 -0.94 -3.11 -4.73
CA ASN A 42 -0.72 -3.56 -6.10
C ASN A 42 -2.02 -3.74 -6.90
N ARG A 43 -3.14 -4.03 -6.23
CA ARG A 43 -4.47 -4.17 -6.87
C ARG A 43 -5.01 -2.85 -7.43
N GLN A 44 -4.60 -1.71 -6.87
CA GLN A 44 -5.03 -0.39 -7.34
C GLN A 44 -4.30 0.05 -8.62
N LEU A 45 -3.18 -0.62 -8.95
CA LEU A 45 -2.38 -0.31 -10.14
C LEU A 45 -2.83 -1.14 -11.35
N PRO A 46 -2.60 -0.66 -12.58
CA PRO A 46 -2.88 -1.44 -13.78
C PRO A 46 -2.14 -2.79 -13.78
N PRO A 47 -2.69 -3.83 -14.43
CA PRO A 47 -2.07 -5.15 -14.47
C PRO A 47 -0.67 -5.11 -15.10
N ARG A 48 0.19 -6.05 -14.69
CA ARG A 48 1.59 -6.22 -15.17
C ARG A 48 2.52 -5.04 -14.89
N THR A 49 2.10 -4.07 -14.08
CA THR A 49 2.96 -2.95 -13.69
C THR A 49 3.97 -3.36 -12.61
N ALA A 50 3.71 -4.40 -11.81
CA ALA A 50 4.60 -4.89 -10.76
C ALA A 50 6.00 -5.30 -11.29
N SER A 51 6.03 -5.94 -12.46
CA SER A 51 7.25 -6.39 -13.15
C SER A 51 7.69 -5.46 -14.28
N ALA A 52 7.14 -4.24 -14.36
CA ALA A 52 7.50 -3.31 -15.41
C ALA A 52 8.97 -2.88 -15.27
N PRO A 53 9.71 -2.71 -16.36
CA PRO A 53 11.14 -2.39 -16.31
C PRO A 53 11.44 -0.96 -15.85
N ARG A 54 10.44 -0.07 -15.83
CA ARG A 54 10.61 1.37 -15.60
C ARG A 54 9.80 1.85 -14.39
N SER A 55 10.41 2.72 -13.59
CA SER A 55 9.86 3.20 -12.31
C SER A 55 8.50 3.88 -12.41
N LEU A 56 8.25 4.68 -13.45
CA LEU A 56 7.00 5.43 -13.61
C LEU A 56 5.84 4.62 -14.22
N ALA A 57 6.05 3.34 -14.52
CA ALA A 57 5.05 2.52 -15.18
C ALA A 57 3.78 2.35 -14.33
N GLY A 58 2.64 2.74 -14.90
CA GLY A 58 1.33 2.66 -14.26
C GLY A 58 0.96 3.83 -13.35
N LEU A 59 1.86 4.81 -13.15
CA LEU A 59 1.62 5.97 -12.29
C LEU A 59 1.18 7.21 -13.07
N VAL A 60 1.59 7.34 -14.33
CA VAL A 60 1.44 8.61 -15.07
C VAL A 60 0.11 8.66 -15.83
N ILE A 61 -0.61 9.75 -15.67
CA ILE A 61 -1.86 10.07 -16.35
C ILE A 61 -1.70 11.41 -17.09
N CYS A 62 -2.30 11.51 -18.28
CA CYS A 62 -2.31 12.78 -19.00
C CYS A 62 -3.46 13.66 -18.48
N GLY A 63 -3.16 14.83 -17.91
CA GLY A 63 -4.20 15.73 -17.37
C GLY A 63 -5.13 16.33 -18.42
N GLU A 64 -4.73 16.29 -19.70
CA GLU A 64 -5.53 16.81 -20.81
C GLU A 64 -6.62 15.86 -21.30
N CYS A 65 -6.36 14.56 -21.29
CA CYS A 65 -7.30 13.55 -21.82
C CYS A 65 -7.63 12.45 -20.81
N GLN A 66 -7.09 12.53 -19.60
CA GLN A 66 -7.26 11.61 -18.47
C GLN A 66 -6.93 10.15 -18.79
N SER A 67 -6.28 9.87 -19.93
CA SER A 67 -5.78 8.55 -20.27
C SER A 67 -4.51 8.26 -19.51
N ALA A 68 -4.40 7.04 -18.99
CA ALA A 68 -3.15 6.46 -18.53
C ALA A 68 -2.08 6.55 -19.62
N MET A 69 -0.83 6.74 -19.20
CA MET A 69 0.33 6.82 -20.07
C MET A 69 1.17 5.55 -19.97
N THR A 70 1.69 5.11 -21.11
CA THR A 70 2.64 3.99 -21.19
C THR A 70 4.02 4.51 -21.55
N VAL A 71 5.05 3.79 -21.08
CA VAL A 71 6.42 4.01 -21.55
C VAL A 71 6.58 3.33 -22.90
N THR A 72 7.08 4.06 -23.88
CA THR A 72 7.42 3.57 -25.22
C THR A 72 8.88 3.87 -25.50
N SER A 73 9.59 2.93 -26.10
CA SER A 73 10.95 3.15 -26.54
C SER A 73 11.07 3.28 -28.05
N VAL A 74 12.07 4.05 -28.48
CA VAL A 74 12.46 4.19 -29.88
C VAL A 74 13.95 3.93 -29.97
N THR A 75 14.33 2.95 -30.79
CA THR A 75 15.73 2.63 -31.08
C THR A 75 16.13 3.20 -32.43
N LYS A 76 17.37 3.66 -32.56
CA LYS A 76 17.90 4.11 -33.86
C LYS A 76 18.55 2.93 -34.59
N PRO A 77 18.28 2.75 -35.90
CA PRO A 77 19.01 1.77 -36.69
C PRO A 77 20.52 1.97 -36.57
N ARG A 78 21.26 0.87 -36.36
CA ARG A 78 22.73 0.85 -36.26
C ARG A 78 23.34 1.65 -35.09
N ARG A 79 22.55 2.05 -34.09
CA ARG A 79 23.05 2.62 -32.82
C ARG A 79 22.36 1.95 -31.64
N GLN A 80 23.12 1.62 -30.59
CA GLN A 80 22.59 1.00 -29.37
C GLN A 80 21.81 1.98 -28.46
N GLN A 81 21.46 3.17 -28.95
CA GLN A 81 20.80 4.19 -28.12
C GLN A 81 19.29 4.01 -28.15
N GLU A 82 18.71 3.82 -26.97
CA GLU A 82 17.28 3.74 -26.72
C GLU A 82 16.77 5.10 -26.19
N TYR A 83 15.71 5.64 -26.79
CA TYR A 83 15.03 6.84 -26.30
C TYR A 83 13.68 6.47 -25.72
N LEU A 84 13.41 6.92 -24.50
CA LEU A 84 12.18 6.59 -23.76
C LEU A 84 11.23 7.78 -23.73
N TYR A 85 9.95 7.49 -23.96
CA TYR A 85 8.89 8.48 -23.95
C TYR A 85 7.66 7.96 -23.20
N LEU A 86 6.90 8.88 -22.63
CA LEU A 86 5.57 8.64 -22.08
C LEU A 86 4.52 9.10 -23.10
N ARG A 87 3.58 8.20 -23.44
CA ARG A 87 2.48 8.48 -24.36
C ARG A 87 1.14 8.02 -23.79
N PRO A 88 0.05 8.80 -23.95
CA PRO A 88 -1.28 8.34 -23.53
C PRO A 88 -1.75 7.17 -24.40
N ILE A 89 -2.29 6.12 -23.76
CA ILE A 89 -2.68 4.86 -24.41
C ILE A 89 -3.94 5.08 -25.26
N ASN A 90 -4.99 5.65 -24.65
CA ASN A 90 -6.31 5.82 -25.26
C ASN A 90 -6.66 7.31 -25.35
N CYS A 91 -5.89 8.07 -26.11
CA CYS A 91 -6.17 9.50 -26.32
C CYS A 91 -7.35 9.68 -27.30
N PRO A 92 -8.48 10.28 -26.88
CA PRO A 92 -9.63 10.56 -27.74
C PRO A 92 -9.44 11.82 -28.60
N LYS A 93 -8.42 12.64 -28.34
CA LYS A 93 -8.20 13.91 -29.05
C LYS A 93 -7.63 13.67 -30.46
N SER A 94 -8.02 14.55 -31.40
CA SER A 94 -7.45 14.65 -32.74
C SER A 94 -7.02 16.10 -33.00
N PRO A 95 -5.72 16.43 -33.04
CA PRO A 95 -4.57 15.51 -32.92
C PRO A 95 -4.40 14.92 -31.50
N LYS A 96 -3.76 13.74 -31.42
CA LYS A 96 -3.45 13.08 -30.14
C LYS A 96 -2.47 13.90 -29.30
N CYS A 97 -2.55 13.77 -27.98
CA CYS A 97 -1.58 14.34 -27.06
C CYS A 97 -0.15 13.85 -27.38
N ARG A 98 0.81 14.79 -27.41
CA ARG A 98 2.21 14.53 -27.80
C ARG A 98 2.95 13.66 -26.77
N ALA A 99 3.95 12.89 -27.19
CA ALA A 99 4.80 12.17 -26.23
C ALA A 99 5.68 13.15 -25.43
N ILE A 100 6.05 12.78 -24.20
CA ILE A 100 6.99 13.54 -23.34
C ILE A 100 8.18 12.63 -23.03
N ALA A 101 9.40 13.18 -23.00
CA ALA A 101 10.60 12.40 -22.69
C ALA A 101 10.50 11.81 -21.27
N TYR A 102 10.77 10.51 -21.13
CA TYR A 102 10.65 9.80 -19.86
C TYR A 102 11.58 10.39 -18.79
N GLU A 103 12.85 10.65 -19.14
CA GLU A 103 13.86 11.14 -18.21
C GLU A 103 13.47 12.47 -17.57
N GLN A 104 12.93 13.40 -18.37
CA GLN A 104 12.47 14.70 -17.86
C GLN A 104 11.31 14.55 -16.87
N VAL A 105 10.42 13.58 -17.10
CA VAL A 105 9.33 13.31 -16.15
C VAL A 105 9.88 12.67 -14.88
N LEU A 106 10.84 11.75 -15.00
CA LEU A 106 11.47 11.09 -13.86
C LEU A 106 12.20 12.10 -12.96
N GLU A 107 13.06 12.94 -13.53
CA GLU A 107 13.80 13.98 -12.80
C GLU A 107 12.85 14.95 -12.09
N LYS A 108 11.83 15.46 -12.82
CA LYS A 108 10.82 16.34 -12.20
C LYS A 108 10.01 15.64 -11.12
N THR A 109 9.71 14.35 -11.29
CA THR A 109 9.00 13.54 -10.28
C THR A 109 9.83 13.48 -9.01
N ILE A 110 11.12 13.14 -9.10
CA ILE A 110 12.03 13.07 -7.96
C ILE A 110 12.14 14.43 -7.27
N GLN A 111 12.33 15.50 -8.06
CA GLN A 111 12.41 16.86 -7.53
C GLN A 111 11.13 17.27 -6.79
N SER A 112 9.95 17.04 -7.39
CA SER A 112 8.67 17.33 -6.77
C SER A 112 8.46 16.50 -5.50
N ILE A 113 8.81 15.21 -5.50
CA ILE A 113 8.68 14.39 -4.28
C ILE A 113 9.52 14.97 -3.15
N CYS A 114 10.79 15.29 -3.40
CA CYS A 114 11.68 15.81 -2.37
C CYS A 114 11.19 17.13 -1.75
N GLN A 115 10.39 17.91 -2.48
CA GLN A 115 9.86 19.19 -2.01
C GLN A 115 8.46 19.07 -1.39
N GLU A 116 7.58 18.29 -2.02
CA GLU A 116 6.15 18.24 -1.69
C GLU A 116 5.85 17.18 -0.62
N LEU A 117 6.55 16.03 -0.62
CA LEU A 117 6.26 14.92 0.29
C LEU A 117 6.45 15.28 1.77
N PRO A 118 7.57 15.91 2.21
CA PRO A 118 7.71 16.34 3.60
C PRO A 118 6.56 17.22 4.07
N ARG A 119 6.17 18.18 3.23
CA ARG A 119 5.12 19.15 3.54
C ARG A 119 3.77 18.46 3.65
N ALA A 120 3.49 17.53 2.74
CA ALA A 120 2.27 16.76 2.72
C ALA A 120 2.18 15.84 3.96
N VAL A 121 3.29 15.24 4.39
CA VAL A 121 3.35 14.41 5.61
C VAL A 121 3.26 15.25 6.88
N THR A 122 3.87 16.43 6.95
CA THR A 122 3.72 17.33 8.11
C THR A 122 2.34 17.98 8.19
N GLY A 123 1.71 18.23 7.04
CA GLY A 123 0.38 18.86 6.94
C GLY A 123 -0.76 17.88 7.20
N MET A 124 -0.50 16.57 7.08
CA MET A 124 -1.33 15.57 7.73
C MET A 124 -1.22 15.80 9.25
N ASN A 125 -2.23 16.42 9.84
CA ASN A 125 -2.58 16.17 11.24
C ASN A 125 -2.93 14.69 11.32
N ILE A 126 -1.92 13.82 11.40
CA ILE A 126 -2.08 12.38 11.59
C ILE A 126 -2.88 12.26 12.89
N PRO A 127 -4.20 11.96 12.84
CA PRO A 127 -5.02 11.97 14.03
C PRO A 127 -4.54 10.79 14.86
N ASN A 128 -3.87 11.09 15.98
CA ASN A 128 -3.35 10.17 16.99
C ASN A 128 -3.39 8.69 16.56
N LEU A 129 -2.66 8.32 15.49
CA LEU A 129 -2.68 6.96 14.96
C LEU A 129 -2.18 6.01 16.04
N ASP A 130 -1.26 6.50 16.86
CA ASP A 130 -0.80 5.87 18.08
C ASP A 130 -1.95 5.66 19.07
N GLY A 131 -2.83 6.64 19.29
CA GLY A 131 -4.03 6.52 20.11
C GLY A 131 -5.08 5.55 19.54
N VAL A 132 -5.30 5.54 18.22
CA VAL A 132 -6.19 4.55 17.57
C VAL A 132 -5.60 3.14 17.71
N LYS A 133 -4.30 2.99 17.47
CA LYS A 133 -3.57 1.73 17.62
C LYS A 133 -3.60 1.25 19.08
N GLN A 134 -3.35 2.14 20.04
CA GLN A 134 -3.44 1.87 21.48
C GLN A 134 -4.85 1.44 21.85
N SER A 135 -5.89 2.15 21.38
CA SER A 135 -7.28 1.78 21.65
C SER A 135 -7.64 0.39 21.12
N LEU A 136 -7.24 0.07 19.88
CA LEU A 136 -7.46 -1.26 19.30
C LEU A 136 -6.70 -2.34 20.07
N ASN A 137 -5.45 -2.09 20.45
CA ASN A 137 -4.65 -2.99 21.27
C ASN A 137 -5.31 -3.25 22.63
N SER A 138 -5.72 -2.21 23.35
CA SER A 138 -6.39 -2.35 24.64
C SER A 138 -7.72 -3.11 24.54
N GLN A 139 -8.47 -2.94 23.44
CA GLN A 139 -9.68 -3.75 23.18
C GLN A 139 -9.37 -5.22 22.91
N ILE A 140 -8.26 -5.51 22.24
CA ILE A 140 -7.80 -6.89 22.00
C ILE A 140 -7.37 -7.52 23.33
N GLU A 141 -6.51 -6.85 24.10
CA GLU A 141 -6.03 -7.29 25.40
C GLU A 141 -7.20 -7.58 26.35
N GLY A 142 -8.15 -6.66 26.49
CA GLY A 142 -9.32 -6.87 27.36
C GLY A 142 -10.19 -8.06 26.94
N LYS A 143 -10.30 -8.35 25.64
CA LYS A 143 -11.02 -9.56 25.17
C LYS A 143 -10.23 -10.84 25.41
N GLN A 144 -8.90 -10.79 25.33
CA GLN A 144 -8.03 -11.92 25.66
C GLN A 144 -8.09 -12.24 27.16
N ASP A 145 -8.13 -11.21 28.01
CA ASP A 145 -8.29 -11.37 29.45
C ASP A 145 -9.62 -12.06 29.80
N ILE A 146 -10.73 -11.65 29.16
CA ILE A 146 -12.02 -12.31 29.35
C ILE A 146 -11.93 -13.80 28.94
N ILE A 147 -11.25 -14.13 27.83
CA ILE A 147 -11.08 -15.53 27.42
C ILE A 147 -10.29 -16.33 28.46
N ALA A 148 -9.26 -15.73 29.07
CA ALA A 148 -8.49 -16.38 30.13
C ALA A 148 -9.35 -16.62 31.39
N GLU A 149 -10.24 -15.68 31.73
CA GLU A 149 -11.18 -15.82 32.85
C GLU A 149 -12.26 -16.87 32.63
N LEU A 150 -12.69 -17.12 31.37
CA LEU A 150 -13.71 -18.14 31.10
C LEU A 150 -13.31 -19.51 31.65
N GLY A 151 -12.03 -19.89 31.58
CA GLY A 151 -11.54 -21.16 32.11
C GLY A 151 -11.75 -21.31 33.62
N SER A 152 -11.56 -20.23 34.40
CA SER A 152 -11.75 -20.26 35.85
C SER A 152 -13.24 -20.27 36.23
N LEU A 153 -14.09 -19.58 35.45
CA LEU A 153 -15.54 -19.57 35.65
C LEU A 153 -16.19 -20.93 35.33
N THR A 154 -15.68 -21.64 34.32
CA THR A 154 -16.11 -23.02 34.02
C THR A 154 -15.63 -23.98 35.11
N ALA A 155 -14.38 -23.85 35.56
CA ALA A 155 -13.82 -24.70 36.62
C ALA A 155 -14.52 -24.52 37.98
N SER A 156 -15.01 -23.31 38.28
CA SER A 156 -15.77 -22.99 39.50
C SER A 156 -17.26 -23.33 39.40
N GLY A 157 -17.74 -23.83 38.24
CA GLY A 157 -19.13 -24.22 38.02
C GLY A 157 -20.10 -23.04 37.88
N VAL A 158 -19.60 -21.82 37.73
CA VAL A 158 -20.43 -20.62 37.51
C VAL A 158 -20.98 -20.59 36.09
N LEU A 159 -20.21 -21.11 35.13
CA LEU A 159 -20.59 -21.23 33.72
C LEU A 159 -20.53 -22.70 33.30
N ASP A 160 -21.47 -23.12 32.45
CA ASP A 160 -21.40 -24.41 31.78
C ASP A 160 -20.42 -24.36 30.59
N VAL A 161 -19.95 -25.54 30.19
CA VAL A 161 -18.93 -25.70 29.13
C VAL A 161 -19.45 -25.17 27.79
N GLU A 162 -20.70 -25.46 27.43
CA GLU A 162 -21.26 -25.07 26.12
C GLU A 162 -21.36 -23.54 26.00
N THR A 163 -21.86 -22.87 27.04
CA THR A 163 -21.93 -21.40 27.09
C THR A 163 -20.54 -20.78 27.08
N ALA A 164 -19.59 -21.34 27.81
CA ALA A 164 -18.20 -20.88 27.82
C ALA A 164 -17.56 -20.99 26.42
N ASP A 165 -17.76 -22.11 25.72
CA ASP A 165 -17.25 -22.35 24.38
C ASP A 165 -17.86 -21.39 23.35
N LEU A 166 -19.18 -21.18 23.38
CA LEU A 166 -19.85 -20.20 22.52
C LEU A 166 -19.35 -18.78 22.76
N ARG A 167 -19.09 -18.42 24.03
CA ARG A 167 -18.57 -17.10 24.39
C ARG A 167 -17.12 -16.93 23.93
N ALA A 168 -16.28 -17.93 24.14
CA ALA A 168 -14.89 -17.94 23.69
C ALA A 168 -14.81 -17.84 22.16
N TYR A 169 -15.66 -18.59 21.45
CA TYR A 169 -15.79 -18.52 20.00
C TYR A 169 -16.08 -17.09 19.53
N LYS A 170 -17.12 -16.45 20.08
CA LYS A 170 -17.51 -15.08 19.70
C LYS A 170 -16.38 -14.08 19.96
N LEU A 171 -15.74 -14.16 21.12
CA LEU A 171 -14.63 -13.26 21.47
C LEU A 171 -13.43 -13.43 20.54
N ARG A 172 -13.09 -14.66 20.13
CA ARG A 172 -12.02 -14.91 19.14
C ARG A 172 -12.33 -14.31 17.78
N THR A 173 -13.58 -14.41 17.32
CA THR A 173 -14.02 -13.77 16.06
C THR A 173 -13.93 -12.24 16.16
N GLU A 174 -14.35 -11.64 17.27
CA GLU A 174 -14.21 -10.19 17.51
C GLU A 174 -12.75 -9.73 17.56
N ILE A 175 -11.87 -10.49 18.22
CA ILE A 175 -10.41 -10.22 18.23
C ILE A 175 -9.85 -10.26 16.80
N SER A 176 -10.25 -11.23 15.98
CA SER A 176 -9.81 -11.35 14.58
C SER A 176 -10.19 -10.11 13.76
N GLN A 177 -11.39 -9.57 13.98
CA GLN A 177 -11.84 -8.33 13.34
C GLN A 177 -11.04 -7.11 13.78
N LEU A 178 -10.79 -6.95 15.08
CA LEU A 178 -9.97 -5.85 15.61
C LEU A 178 -8.53 -5.92 15.10
N GLN A 179 -7.93 -7.11 15.06
CA GLN A 179 -6.61 -7.32 14.48
C GLN A 179 -6.57 -6.95 12.99
N THR A 180 -7.63 -7.27 12.24
CA THR A 180 -7.75 -6.88 10.82
C THR A 180 -7.77 -5.36 10.66
N GLN A 181 -8.50 -4.64 11.52
CA GLN A 181 -8.52 -3.17 11.53
C GLN A 181 -7.15 -2.58 11.88
N LEU A 182 -6.46 -3.14 12.88
CA LEU A 182 -5.13 -2.69 13.29
C LEU A 182 -4.12 -2.84 12.16
N ARG A 183 -4.16 -3.96 11.42
CA ARG A 183 -3.28 -4.22 10.27
C ARG A 183 -3.54 -3.30 9.08
N ALA A 184 -4.73 -2.72 8.97
CA ALA A 184 -5.06 -1.76 7.92
C ALA A 184 -4.45 -0.36 8.19
N LEU A 185 -3.97 -0.10 9.42
CA LEU A 185 -3.33 1.18 9.75
C LEU A 185 -1.98 1.32 9.02
N PRO A 186 -1.63 2.53 8.55
CA PRO A 186 -0.33 2.80 7.92
C PRO A 186 0.82 2.61 8.94
N PRO A 187 2.06 2.41 8.47
CA PRO A 187 3.17 2.00 9.32
C PRO A 187 3.63 3.19 10.17
N VAL A 188 4.09 2.90 11.38
CA VAL A 188 4.36 3.86 12.48
C VAL A 188 5.51 4.84 12.17
N ASN A 189 6.14 4.82 10.99
CA ASN A 189 7.27 5.70 10.69
C ASN A 189 7.22 6.41 9.33
N LEU A 190 6.02 6.82 8.90
CA LEU A 190 5.85 7.65 7.70
C LEU A 190 6.75 8.90 7.71
N GLN A 191 6.97 9.50 8.88
CA GLN A 191 7.77 10.71 9.02
C GLN A 191 9.26 10.48 8.77
N ALA A 192 9.88 9.44 9.35
CA ALA A 192 11.30 9.17 9.07
C ALA A 192 11.50 8.76 7.61
N ILE A 193 10.58 7.96 7.05
CA ILE A 193 10.68 7.57 5.64
C ILE A 193 10.53 8.81 4.74
N ALA A 194 9.59 9.71 5.03
CA ALA A 194 9.44 10.95 4.28
C ALA A 194 10.71 11.81 4.32
N GLN A 195 11.42 11.86 5.45
CA GLN A 195 12.71 12.57 5.55
C GLN A 195 13.77 11.93 4.65
N THR A 196 13.94 10.61 4.69
CA THR A 196 14.92 9.90 3.85
C THR A 196 14.63 10.08 2.36
N VAL A 197 13.37 9.93 1.98
CA VAL A 197 12.90 10.01 0.58
C VAL A 197 13.02 11.43 0.02
N SER A 198 13.26 12.42 0.87
CA SER A 198 13.43 13.83 0.46
C SER A 198 14.85 14.19 0.07
N ILE A 199 15.78 13.25 0.16
CA ILE A 199 17.17 13.43 -0.25
C ILE A 199 17.28 12.99 -1.72
N PRO A 200 17.69 13.86 -2.67
CA PRO A 200 17.81 13.46 -4.08
C PRO A 200 18.77 12.30 -4.31
N GLN A 201 19.88 12.24 -3.57
CA GLN A 201 20.89 11.17 -3.69
C GLN A 201 20.30 9.79 -3.42
N PHE A 202 19.37 9.68 -2.47
CA PHE A 202 18.66 8.44 -2.17
C PHE A 202 18.08 7.82 -3.45
N TRP A 203 17.43 8.63 -4.29
CA TRP A 203 16.80 8.15 -5.53
C TRP A 203 17.80 7.70 -6.59
N SER A 204 18.98 8.32 -6.65
CA SER A 204 20.05 7.97 -7.58
C SER A 204 20.67 6.60 -7.26
N ASP A 205 20.72 6.26 -5.97
CA ASP A 205 21.35 5.02 -5.50
C ASP A 205 20.42 3.80 -5.63
N LEU A 206 19.12 4.02 -5.85
CA LEU A 206 18.13 2.95 -6.00
C LEU A 206 18.11 2.32 -7.40
N SER A 207 17.91 1.00 -7.44
CA SER A 207 17.51 0.29 -8.64
C SER A 207 16.12 0.71 -9.14
N GLU A 208 15.80 0.44 -10.42
CA GLU A 208 14.46 0.69 -10.99
C GLU A 208 13.34 -0.03 -10.21
N SER A 209 13.62 -1.21 -9.65
CA SER A 209 12.67 -1.94 -8.81
C SER A 209 12.39 -1.23 -7.48
N GLU A 210 13.43 -0.76 -6.80
CA GLU A 210 13.29 -0.08 -5.51
C GLU A 210 12.67 1.30 -5.69
N ARG A 211 13.12 2.06 -6.70
CA ARG A 211 12.53 3.35 -7.03
C ARG A 211 11.03 3.21 -7.34
N ARG A 212 10.65 2.19 -8.11
CA ARG A 212 9.24 1.85 -8.36
C ARG A 212 8.47 1.53 -7.09
N PHE A 213 9.08 0.78 -6.16
CA PHE A 213 8.48 0.47 -4.87
C PHE A 213 8.19 1.76 -4.09
N TYR A 214 9.18 2.63 -3.93
CA TYR A 214 9.01 3.89 -3.18
C TYR A 214 8.05 4.87 -3.87
N PHE A 215 8.09 5.01 -5.19
CA PHE A 215 7.08 5.84 -5.88
C PHE A 215 5.67 5.35 -5.60
N ARG A 216 5.44 4.05 -5.62
CA ARG A 216 4.11 3.46 -5.33
C ARG A 216 3.73 3.50 -3.87
N GLU A 217 4.68 3.72 -2.98
CA GLU A 217 4.42 3.84 -1.55
C GLU A 217 3.83 5.21 -1.20
N PHE A 218 4.17 6.25 -1.97
CA PHE A 218 3.73 7.62 -1.68
C PHE A 218 2.78 8.18 -2.73
N ILE A 219 2.95 7.81 -4.00
CA ILE A 219 2.22 8.42 -5.11
C ILE A 219 1.09 7.50 -5.57
N ARG A 220 -0.12 8.04 -5.56
CA ARG A 220 -1.30 7.42 -6.16
C ARG A 220 -1.22 7.49 -7.68
N HIS A 221 -0.98 8.70 -8.21
CA HIS A 221 -0.70 8.92 -9.63
C HIS A 221 0.01 10.27 -9.85
N ILE A 222 0.57 10.43 -11.04
CA ILE A 222 1.27 11.63 -11.50
C ILE A 222 0.46 12.20 -12.67
N GLU A 223 -0.04 13.42 -12.52
CA GLU A 223 -0.79 14.09 -13.58
C GLU A 223 0.14 15.02 -14.37
N LEU A 224 0.19 14.82 -15.69
CA LEU A 224 0.92 15.71 -16.61
C LEU A 224 -0.04 16.70 -17.26
N LYS A 225 -0.03 17.94 -16.77
CA LYS A 225 -0.82 19.06 -17.29
C LYS A 225 -0.03 19.81 -18.35
N ARG A 226 -0.63 20.06 -19.50
CA ARG A 226 0.03 20.71 -20.63
C ARG A 226 -0.44 22.15 -20.76
N GLN A 227 0.49 23.03 -21.10
CA GLN A 227 0.26 24.44 -21.38
C GLN A 227 1.01 24.77 -22.67
N GLY A 228 0.38 24.50 -23.82
CA GLY A 228 1.00 24.63 -25.13
C GLY A 228 2.16 23.64 -25.33
N GLN A 229 3.37 24.15 -25.53
CA GLN A 229 4.60 23.33 -25.62
C GLN A 229 5.18 22.96 -24.26
N GLN A 230 4.80 23.69 -23.20
CA GLN A 230 5.25 23.42 -21.85
C GLN A 230 4.31 22.43 -21.16
N TRP A 231 4.83 21.79 -20.12
CA TRP A 231 4.05 20.91 -19.26
C TRP A 231 4.51 21.03 -17.82
N GLN A 232 3.55 20.84 -16.93
CA GLN A 232 3.69 20.82 -15.50
C GLN A 232 3.32 19.43 -14.98
N LEU A 233 3.96 19.06 -13.88
CA LEU A 233 3.76 17.81 -13.19
C LEU A 233 3.01 18.11 -11.90
N GLN A 234 2.01 17.31 -11.59
CA GLN A 234 1.34 17.35 -10.30
C GLN A 234 1.39 15.94 -9.68
N LEU A 235 1.90 15.85 -8.46
CA LEU A 235 1.89 14.62 -7.68
C LEU A 235 0.57 14.52 -6.91
N ILE A 236 -0.07 13.36 -7.00
CA ILE A 236 -1.21 13.02 -6.16
C ILE A 236 -0.77 11.91 -5.21
N PHE A 237 -0.63 12.25 -3.93
CA PHE A 237 -0.20 11.30 -2.90
C PHE A 237 -1.32 10.32 -2.52
N ILE A 238 -0.97 9.21 -1.86
CA ILE A 238 -1.93 8.16 -1.47
C ILE A 238 -2.82 8.59 -0.31
N PHE A 239 -2.30 9.41 0.57
CA PHE A 239 -2.95 9.90 1.78
C PHE A 239 -3.73 11.20 1.56
#